data_AF-A0AAD9D6A2-F1
#
_entry.id   AF-A0AAD9D6A2-F1
#
_cell.length_a   1.000
_cell.length_b   1.000
_cell.length_c   1.000
_cell.angle_alpha   90.00
_cell.angle_beta   90.00
_cell.angle_gamma   90.00
#
_symmetry.space_group_name_H-M   'P 1'
#
loop_
_entity.id
_entity.type
_entity.pdbx_description
1 polymer ?
#
loop_
_entity_poly.entity_id
_entity_poly.type
_entity_poly.pdbx_seq_one_letter_code
_entity_poly.pdbx_strand_id
1 'polypeptide(L)'
;MPSTSSNTAAPCWKKQHQQNMEQRRKGLDAASISRADGMATECRNRLMDSIKKISSQSSSGGRKLGLFLSGGVDSSAILQAAALIVIIDPSDEENDTSRRSPDDELYAIEAARLYNDSVSDTCKMKHSIMKLSPAHLIKEYSRPTIKTLALWGYMETRNSLIISAALHEADKLGITDIIVGDNADELFGGSYDCYFHEKYSNDHEAWKEKRNSMAELPFVTQKLATEYGITVHQPFTDQDIFVQWALNETSRDDCVTTDKCELQSHFGGPYEIQNCGKLPLREAFCTVASWRRMDWIFRGSGASDGDILVDHYNTSIGISDDEFQSEQAEYLAEKGVKLKSKEHLHNIRIFQEVFGGLVHPTKERYPIGDPRGCLEEKKTECAATNGDVDVSDDDLIDVNAGGRIIAARRGVLCQLKGTIGSEEGKERNTSPVEISDAIDSKWTALKDLDAEIISLENSFTDEEKFITSIVGGSTSDIVTLNVSGTVMATKRDTLLVIKEVANWAKKISNIQEDVSNLFQENDINGAELLALNEFGLEKVGVKRAGTICLLLKEIKQLEKASQDVVTLIEHSPYCFGKILDFLRMKQVGSLELCGNPALPSVCEHNRDMFEKVVKYYIPGESSKRILG
;
A
#
# COMPACT_ATOMS: atom_id res chain seq x y z
N MET A 1 -13.08 -43.67 38.39
CA MET A 1 -12.19 -43.02 37.42
C MET A 1 -12.34 -43.74 36.09
N PRO A 2 -12.72 -43.02 35.05
CA PRO A 2 -11.90 -42.97 33.85
C PRO A 2 -11.63 -41.51 33.41
N SER A 3 -10.41 -41.29 32.95
CA SER A 3 -9.87 -40.06 32.39
C SER A 3 -10.55 -39.73 31.06
N THR A 4 -11.33 -38.66 31.03
CA THR A 4 -11.74 -38.01 29.78
C THR A 4 -10.60 -37.14 29.27
N SER A 5 -9.79 -37.71 28.36
CA SER A 5 -8.93 -36.91 27.48
C SER A 5 -9.84 -36.10 26.55
N SER A 6 -10.04 -34.82 26.87
CA SER A 6 -10.71 -33.88 25.97
C SER A 6 -9.82 -33.68 24.75
N ASN A 7 -10.21 -34.32 23.65
CA ASN A 7 -9.60 -34.13 22.33
C ASN A 7 -10.10 -32.79 21.78
N THR A 8 -9.61 -31.68 22.35
CA THR A 8 -9.90 -30.33 21.85
C THR A 8 -9.08 -30.11 20.59
N ALA A 9 -9.77 -30.01 19.44
CA ALA A 9 -9.14 -29.65 18.18
C ALA A 9 -8.30 -28.38 18.35
N ALA A 10 -7.07 -28.36 17.80
CA ALA A 10 -6.20 -27.19 17.89
C ALA A 10 -6.94 -25.93 17.35
N PRO A 11 -6.82 -24.77 18.03
CA PRO A 11 -7.37 -23.51 17.55
C PRO A 11 -6.98 -23.23 16.09
N CYS A 12 -7.88 -22.61 15.32
CA CYS A 12 -7.72 -22.37 13.88
C CYS A 12 -6.34 -21.77 13.53
N TRP A 13 -5.88 -20.79 14.31
CA TRP A 13 -4.60 -20.12 14.10
C TRP A 13 -3.36 -21.01 14.34
N LYS A 14 -3.42 -22.02 15.22
CA LYS A 14 -2.31 -22.97 15.42
C LYS A 14 -2.16 -23.90 14.22
N LYS A 15 -3.30 -24.34 13.66
CA LYS A 15 -3.33 -25.14 12.43
C LYS A 15 -2.80 -24.31 11.25
N GLN A 16 -3.24 -23.06 11.13
CA GLN A 16 -2.72 -22.16 10.11
C GLN A 16 -1.22 -21.93 10.28
N HIS A 17 -0.74 -21.74 11.52
CA HIS A 17 0.69 -21.59 11.76
C HIS A 17 1.47 -22.81 11.25
N GLN A 18 1.00 -24.02 11.53
CA GLN A 18 1.60 -25.25 10.98
C GLN A 18 1.53 -25.30 9.46
N GLN A 19 0.39 -24.95 8.86
CA GLN A 19 0.21 -24.93 7.40
C GLN A 19 1.17 -23.94 6.72
N ASN A 20 1.32 -22.73 7.26
CA ASN A 20 2.23 -21.73 6.72
C ASN A 20 3.70 -22.16 6.86
N MET A 21 4.06 -22.79 7.99
CA MET A 21 5.38 -23.40 8.16
C MET A 21 5.63 -24.50 7.11
N GLU A 22 4.67 -25.40 6.89
CA GLU A 22 4.75 -26.47 5.90
C GLU A 22 4.84 -25.94 4.47
N GLN A 23 4.02 -24.94 4.13
CA GLN A 23 4.00 -24.30 2.82
C GLN A 23 5.31 -23.58 2.53
N ARG A 24 5.86 -22.82 3.48
CA ARG A 24 7.16 -22.16 3.33
C ARG A 24 8.30 -23.17 3.15
N ARG A 25 8.25 -24.27 3.90
CA ARG A 25 9.25 -25.34 3.79
C ARG A 25 9.13 -26.14 2.50
N LYS A 26 8.01 -26.02 1.77
CA LYS A 26 7.76 -26.72 0.51
C LYS A 26 8.64 -26.12 -0.59
N GLY A 27 9.71 -26.83 -0.93
CA GLY A 27 10.66 -26.41 -1.97
C GLY A 27 12.03 -26.01 -1.41
N LEU A 28 12.17 -25.87 -0.09
CA LEU A 28 13.46 -25.70 0.57
C LEU A 28 14.18 -27.05 0.70
N ASP A 29 15.51 -27.03 0.55
CA ASP A 29 16.34 -28.19 0.86
C ASP A 29 16.47 -28.40 2.38
N ALA A 30 16.96 -29.59 2.78
CA ALA A 30 17.08 -29.95 4.19
C ALA A 30 18.02 -29.00 4.97
N ALA A 31 19.03 -28.44 4.31
CA ALA A 31 19.97 -27.51 4.94
C ALA A 31 19.29 -26.16 5.25
N SER A 32 18.48 -25.66 4.31
CA SER A 32 17.72 -24.42 4.44
C SER A 32 16.63 -24.54 5.50
N ILE A 33 15.94 -25.68 5.58
CA ILE A 33 14.98 -25.96 6.65
C ILE A 33 15.69 -25.98 8.01
N SER A 34 16.80 -26.71 8.12
CA SER A 34 17.58 -26.78 9.36
C SER A 34 18.12 -25.41 9.77
N ARG A 35 18.48 -24.55 8.80
CA ARG A 35 18.92 -23.18 9.04
C ARG A 35 17.78 -22.33 9.59
N ALA A 36 16.60 -22.36 8.97
CA ALA A 36 15.43 -21.63 9.43
C ALA A 36 15.04 -22.03 10.86
N ASP A 37 15.01 -23.34 11.16
CA ASP A 37 14.72 -23.85 12.50
C ASP A 37 15.76 -23.38 13.54
N GLY A 38 17.04 -23.34 13.15
CA GLY A 38 18.11 -22.80 13.96
C GLY A 38 17.93 -21.30 14.25
N MET A 39 17.61 -20.50 13.23
CA MET A 39 17.37 -19.06 13.37
C MET A 39 16.16 -18.76 14.25
N ALA A 40 15.06 -19.50 14.08
CA ALA A 40 13.86 -19.37 14.91
C ALA A 40 14.15 -19.74 16.37
N THR A 41 14.88 -20.83 16.61
CA THR A 41 15.25 -21.27 17.96
C THR A 41 16.13 -20.23 18.66
N GLU A 42 17.14 -19.71 17.96
CA GLU A 42 18.05 -18.71 18.51
C GLU A 42 17.36 -17.37 18.76
N CYS A 43 16.49 -16.94 17.84
CA CYS A 43 15.63 -15.76 18.01
C CYS A 43 14.76 -15.89 19.28
N ARG A 44 14.14 -17.06 19.49
CA ARG A 44 13.36 -17.36 20.70
C ARG A 44 14.22 -17.22 21.96
N ASN A 45 15.38 -17.88 22.00
CA ASN A 45 16.26 -17.90 23.17
C ASN A 45 16.70 -16.49 23.55
N ARG A 46 17.12 -15.69 22.57
CA ARG A 46 17.55 -14.31 22.77
C ARG A 46 16.43 -13.42 23.28
N LEU A 47 15.21 -13.58 22.76
CA LEU A 47 14.07 -12.79 23.25
C LEU A 47 13.76 -13.17 24.70
N MET A 48 13.75 -14.46 25.02
CA MET A 48 13.56 -14.94 26.39
C MET A 48 14.64 -14.40 27.33
N ASP A 49 15.90 -14.36 26.93
CA ASP A 49 17.00 -13.86 27.76
C ASP A 49 16.96 -12.34 27.94
N SER A 50 16.60 -11.59 26.90
CA SER A 50 16.36 -10.15 26.98
C SER A 50 15.22 -9.83 27.96
N ILE A 51 14.11 -10.58 27.88
CA ILE A 51 12.97 -10.42 28.81
C ILE A 51 13.33 -10.81 30.24
N LYS A 52 14.13 -11.86 30.45
CA LYS A 52 14.66 -12.21 31.79
C LYS A 52 15.53 -11.08 32.35
N LYS A 53 16.42 -10.50 31.53
CA LYS A 53 17.27 -9.36 31.92
C LYS A 53 16.41 -8.18 32.37
N ILE A 54 15.41 -7.80 31.57
CA ILE A 54 14.44 -6.73 31.92
C ILE A 54 13.72 -7.05 33.23
N SER A 55 13.15 -8.26 33.35
CA SER A 55 12.42 -8.69 34.54
C SER A 55 13.27 -8.64 35.81
N SER A 56 14.55 -9.02 35.71
CA SER A 56 15.49 -8.97 36.85
C SER A 56 15.79 -7.54 37.32
N GLN A 57 15.79 -6.57 36.40
CA GLN A 57 16.01 -5.15 36.69
C GLN A 57 14.77 -4.50 37.31
N SER A 58 13.57 -4.84 36.79
CA SER A 58 12.29 -4.30 37.27
C SER A 58 11.84 -4.88 38.61
N SER A 59 12.38 -6.01 39.05
CA SER A 59 12.03 -6.66 40.34
C SER A 59 12.43 -5.86 41.59
N SER A 60 13.18 -4.77 41.42
CA SER A 60 13.65 -3.90 42.51
C SER A 60 12.82 -2.61 42.61
N GLY A 61 12.03 -2.48 43.67
CA GLY A 61 11.52 -1.18 44.14
C GLY A 61 10.15 -0.72 43.64
N GLY A 62 9.08 -1.51 43.83
CA GLY A 62 7.70 -1.03 43.64
C GLY A 62 7.31 -0.66 42.20
N ARG A 63 8.17 -0.98 41.23
CA ARG A 63 7.96 -0.76 39.80
C ARG A 63 6.80 -1.58 39.28
N LYS A 64 6.00 -0.99 38.40
CA LYS A 64 4.93 -1.67 37.68
C LYS A 64 5.30 -1.77 36.21
N LEU A 65 5.48 -3.00 35.75
CA LEU A 65 5.84 -3.32 34.37
C LEU A 65 4.58 -3.52 33.52
N GLY A 66 4.53 -2.86 32.37
CA GLY A 66 3.53 -3.08 31.33
C GLY A 66 4.17 -3.47 29.99
N LEU A 67 3.33 -3.76 29.00
CA LEU A 67 3.68 -3.97 27.59
C LEU A 67 2.69 -3.17 26.75
N PHE A 68 3.19 -2.49 25.73
CA PHE A 68 2.34 -2.03 24.64
C PHE A 68 2.05 -3.19 23.68
N LEU A 69 0.85 -3.77 23.81
CA LEU A 69 0.39 -4.88 22.99
C LEU A 69 -0.45 -4.37 21.82
N SER A 70 0.18 -4.21 20.66
CA SER A 70 -0.51 -3.88 19.41
C SER A 70 -1.20 -5.07 18.75
N GLY A 71 -0.93 -6.30 19.18
CA GLY A 71 -1.36 -7.50 18.45
C GLY A 71 -0.60 -7.72 17.14
N GLY A 72 0.50 -6.99 16.91
CA GLY A 72 1.48 -7.29 15.87
C GLY A 72 2.37 -8.48 16.24
N VAL A 73 3.21 -8.93 15.30
CA VAL A 73 4.15 -10.05 15.51
C VAL A 73 5.06 -9.80 16.72
N ASP A 74 5.59 -8.58 16.84
CA ASP A 74 6.66 -8.26 17.79
C ASP A 74 6.14 -8.21 19.23
N SER A 75 5.05 -7.46 19.44
CA SER A 75 4.40 -7.35 20.74
C SER A 75 3.77 -8.67 21.17
N SER A 76 3.26 -9.48 20.24
CA SER A 76 2.74 -10.83 20.55
C SER A 76 3.85 -11.82 20.92
N ALA A 77 5.01 -11.74 20.26
CA ALA A 77 6.19 -12.54 20.61
C ALA A 77 6.73 -12.15 22.00
N ILE A 78 6.79 -10.85 22.28
CA ILE A 78 7.14 -10.34 23.62
C ILE A 78 6.14 -10.83 24.66
N LEU A 79 4.83 -10.76 24.40
CA LEU A 79 3.80 -11.27 25.32
C LEU A 79 3.99 -12.76 25.62
N GLN A 80 4.29 -13.57 24.60
CA GLN A 80 4.57 -14.99 24.81
C GLN A 80 5.88 -15.23 25.58
N ALA A 81 6.82 -14.28 25.54
CA ALA A 81 8.07 -14.34 26.29
C ALA A 81 7.98 -13.75 27.71
N ALA A 82 7.04 -12.84 27.98
CA ALA A 82 6.88 -12.09 29.23
C ALA A 82 5.78 -12.66 30.14
N ALA A 83 5.95 -12.53 31.45
CA ALA A 83 5.08 -13.15 32.46
C ALA A 83 4.07 -12.20 33.15
N LEU A 84 4.07 -10.89 32.87
CA LEU A 84 3.19 -9.94 33.58
C LEU A 84 3.10 -8.60 32.86
N ILE A 85 1.87 -8.19 32.52
CA ILE A 85 1.61 -6.96 31.77
C ILE A 85 0.31 -6.32 32.28
N VAL A 86 0.28 -4.99 32.27
CA VAL A 86 -0.93 -4.18 32.44
C VAL A 86 -1.00 -3.25 31.24
N ILE A 87 -2.15 -3.16 30.59
CA ILE A 87 -2.47 -2.17 29.53
C ILE A 87 -3.64 -1.33 30.03
N ILE A 88 -3.99 -0.25 29.33
CA ILE A 88 -4.75 0.88 29.92
C ILE A 88 -5.95 1.34 29.08
N ASP A 89 -7.06 1.61 29.78
CA ASP A 89 -8.39 2.08 29.34
C ASP A 89 -8.69 3.46 29.93
N PRO A 90 -9.15 4.38 29.08
CA PRO A 90 -10.30 5.17 29.43
C PRO A 90 -11.27 5.22 28.24
N SER A 91 -12.50 4.85 28.54
CA SER A 91 -13.66 5.14 27.74
C SER A 91 -14.06 6.60 27.96
N ASP A 92 -14.43 7.27 26.88
CA ASP A 92 -15.72 7.97 26.84
C ASP A 92 -16.30 7.84 25.42
N GLU A 93 -17.60 7.58 25.40
CA GLU A 93 -18.40 7.05 24.29
C GLU A 93 -18.37 7.89 23.00
N GLU A 94 -18.39 7.20 21.86
CA GLU A 94 -19.39 7.50 20.83
C GLU A 94 -19.87 6.19 20.19
N ASN A 95 -21.17 5.94 20.35
CA ASN A 95 -21.90 4.74 19.90
C ASN A 95 -21.99 4.70 18.37
N ASP A 96 -20.93 4.26 17.69
CA ASP A 96 -21.10 3.67 16.36
C ASP A 96 -20.95 2.16 16.42
N THR A 97 -22.04 1.49 16.80
CA THR A 97 -22.14 0.02 16.83
C THR A 97 -22.05 -0.61 15.43
N SER A 98 -21.92 0.18 14.35
CA SER A 98 -21.82 -0.32 12.98
C SER A 98 -20.39 -0.58 12.51
N ARG A 99 -19.37 -0.01 13.18
CA ARG A 99 -17.98 -0.08 12.73
C ARG A 99 -17.21 -1.21 13.41
N ARG A 100 -16.53 -2.03 12.58
CA ARG A 100 -15.63 -3.08 13.05
C ARG A 100 -14.46 -2.45 13.84
N SER A 101 -14.12 -3.04 14.98
CA SER A 101 -12.94 -2.63 15.76
C SER A 101 -11.66 -2.73 14.92
N PRO A 102 -10.67 -1.85 15.17
CA PRO A 102 -9.36 -1.92 14.52
C PRO A 102 -8.70 -3.29 14.67
N ASP A 103 -7.91 -3.69 13.67
CA ASP A 103 -7.25 -5.00 13.73
C ASP A 103 -6.25 -5.09 14.90
N ASP A 104 -5.52 -4.01 15.23
CA ASP A 104 -4.64 -4.03 16.42
C ASP A 104 -5.41 -4.32 17.70
N GLU A 105 -6.59 -3.72 17.87
CA GLU A 105 -7.47 -4.00 19.00
C GLU A 105 -7.85 -5.48 19.04
N LEU A 106 -8.34 -6.03 17.92
CA LEU A 106 -8.81 -7.41 17.84
C LEU A 106 -7.70 -8.44 18.11
N TYR A 107 -6.53 -8.26 17.48
CA TYR A 107 -5.38 -9.14 17.71
C TYR A 107 -4.83 -9.01 19.13
N ALA A 108 -4.76 -7.79 19.70
CA ALA A 108 -4.32 -7.58 21.07
C ALA A 108 -5.26 -8.24 22.08
N ILE A 109 -6.58 -8.09 21.90
CA ILE A 109 -7.60 -8.76 22.73
C ILE A 109 -7.38 -10.27 22.71
N GLU A 110 -7.27 -10.86 21.51
CA GLU A 110 -7.16 -12.31 21.40
C GLU A 110 -5.82 -12.83 21.93
N ALA A 111 -4.71 -12.12 21.67
CA ALA A 111 -3.40 -12.46 22.22
C ALA A 111 -3.42 -12.43 23.76
N ALA A 112 -4.00 -11.37 24.34
CA ALA A 112 -4.16 -11.23 25.79
C ALA A 112 -5.04 -12.34 26.39
N ARG A 113 -6.16 -12.66 25.74
CA ARG A 113 -7.09 -13.71 26.15
C ARG A 113 -6.39 -15.07 26.16
N LEU A 114 -5.70 -15.42 25.06
CA LEU A 114 -4.96 -16.67 24.93
C LEU A 114 -3.84 -16.80 25.97
N TYR A 115 -3.12 -15.70 26.25
CA TYR A 115 -2.13 -15.68 27.33
C TYR A 115 -2.79 -15.98 28.68
N ASN A 116 -3.86 -15.25 29.02
CA ASN A 116 -4.57 -15.40 30.29
C ASN A 116 -5.21 -16.78 30.49
N ASP A 117 -5.64 -17.44 29.42
CA ASP A 117 -6.15 -18.82 29.46
C ASP A 117 -5.04 -19.85 29.72
N SER A 118 -3.79 -19.51 29.40
CA SER A 118 -2.63 -20.42 29.53
C SER A 118 -1.92 -20.34 30.88
N VAL A 119 -2.28 -19.36 31.73
CA VAL A 119 -1.63 -19.10 33.01
C VAL A 119 -2.61 -19.23 34.17
N SER A 120 -2.08 -19.43 35.39
CA SER A 120 -2.89 -19.45 36.61
C SER A 120 -3.55 -18.08 36.89
N ASP A 121 -4.67 -18.06 37.61
CA ASP A 121 -5.40 -16.81 37.91
C ASP A 121 -4.54 -15.72 38.56
N THR A 122 -3.57 -16.09 39.39
CA THR A 122 -2.63 -15.16 40.03
C THR A 122 -1.59 -14.56 39.09
N CYS A 123 -1.41 -15.15 37.91
CA CYS A 123 -0.49 -14.69 36.87
C CYS A 123 -1.22 -14.05 35.68
N LYS A 124 -2.55 -13.91 35.75
CA LYS A 124 -3.32 -13.27 34.69
C LYS A 124 -2.94 -11.80 34.56
N MET A 125 -2.76 -11.42 33.31
CA MET A 125 -2.51 -10.09 32.83
C MET A 125 -3.79 -9.26 32.90
N LYS A 126 -3.68 -7.99 33.30
CA LYS A 126 -4.76 -7.03 33.10
C LYS A 126 -4.60 -6.42 31.71
N HIS A 127 -5.59 -6.62 30.85
CA HIS A 127 -5.61 -6.01 29.53
C HIS A 127 -6.62 -4.87 29.53
N SER A 128 -6.28 -3.76 28.90
CA SER A 128 -7.12 -2.57 28.88
C SER A 128 -6.80 -1.79 27.61
N ILE A 129 -7.81 -1.14 27.05
CA ILE A 129 -7.82 -0.68 25.66
C ILE A 129 -8.26 0.77 25.65
N MET A 130 -7.42 1.65 25.12
CA MET A 130 -7.73 3.06 24.94
C MET A 130 -8.40 3.28 23.57
N LYS A 131 -9.58 3.88 23.56
CA LYS A 131 -10.29 4.26 22.32
C LYS A 131 -10.42 5.76 22.26
N LEU A 132 -9.93 6.36 21.18
CA LEU A 132 -9.97 7.81 20.97
C LEU A 132 -10.56 8.13 19.60
N SER A 133 -11.39 9.18 19.55
CA SER A 133 -11.76 9.77 18.27
C SER A 133 -10.56 10.52 17.65
N PRO A 134 -10.49 10.66 16.32
CA PRO A 134 -9.45 11.47 15.67
C PRO A 134 -9.37 12.89 16.23
N ALA A 135 -10.53 13.52 16.49
CA ALA A 135 -10.62 14.86 17.06
C ALA A 135 -9.95 14.93 18.44
N HIS A 136 -10.27 13.97 19.33
CA HIS A 136 -9.69 13.93 20.67
C HIS A 136 -8.19 13.64 20.61
N LEU A 137 -7.78 12.66 19.79
CA LEU A 137 -6.37 12.30 19.61
C LEU A 137 -5.54 13.51 19.15
N ILE A 138 -6.00 14.20 18.10
CA ILE A 138 -5.28 15.35 17.55
C ILE A 138 -5.24 16.50 18.54
N LYS A 139 -6.38 16.84 19.16
CA LYS A 139 -6.50 17.97 20.08
C LYS A 139 -5.60 17.82 21.30
N GLU A 140 -5.61 16.64 21.93
CA GLU A 140 -4.88 16.43 23.19
C GLU A 140 -3.40 16.13 22.94
N TYR A 141 -3.06 15.38 21.88
CA TYR A 141 -1.71 14.82 21.75
C TYR A 141 -0.83 15.49 20.70
N SER A 142 -1.34 16.32 19.76
CA SER A 142 -0.49 16.95 18.73
C SER A 142 0.55 17.87 19.30
N ARG A 143 0.14 18.85 20.11
CA ARG A 143 1.04 19.84 20.72
C ARG A 143 2.12 19.22 21.62
N PRO A 144 1.81 18.35 22.60
CA PRO A 144 2.85 17.74 23.42
C PRO A 144 3.77 16.84 22.57
N THR A 145 3.25 16.06 21.63
CA THR A 145 4.08 15.18 20.79
C THR A 145 5.05 15.96 19.90
N ILE A 146 4.55 17.00 19.21
CA ILE A 146 5.38 17.88 18.37
C ILE A 146 6.43 18.60 19.20
N LYS A 147 6.07 19.07 20.40
CA LYS A 147 7.02 19.70 21.33
C LYS A 147 8.10 18.72 21.79
N THR A 148 7.73 17.52 22.23
CA THR A 148 8.69 16.55 22.76
C THR A 148 9.63 16.04 21.68
N LEU A 149 9.11 15.72 20.49
CA LEU A 149 9.93 15.21 19.40
C LEU A 149 10.67 16.31 18.65
N ALA A 150 10.10 17.51 18.62
CA ALA A 150 10.51 18.63 17.78
C ALA A 150 10.55 18.22 16.30
N LEU A 151 9.40 17.79 15.79
CA LEU A 151 9.15 17.44 14.39
C LEU A 151 7.80 17.99 13.94
N TRP A 152 7.61 18.10 12.62
CA TRP A 152 6.36 18.57 12.02
C TRP A 152 5.98 17.79 10.74
N GLY A 153 6.57 16.62 10.53
CA GLY A 153 6.17 15.68 9.46
C GLY A 153 4.76 15.15 9.67
N TYR A 154 4.26 14.36 8.72
CA TYR A 154 2.90 13.78 8.80
C TYR A 154 2.92 12.36 9.39
N MET A 155 3.59 11.40 8.73
CA MET A 155 3.56 10.00 9.17
C MET A 155 4.20 9.78 10.55
N GLU A 156 5.37 10.37 10.78
CA GLU A 156 6.08 10.25 12.06
C GLU A 156 5.25 10.84 13.20
N THR A 157 4.57 11.96 12.94
CA THR A 157 3.65 12.57 13.91
C THR A 157 2.49 11.63 14.21
N ARG A 158 1.79 11.11 13.20
CA ARG A 158 0.64 10.20 13.40
C ARG A 158 0.98 8.99 14.25
N ASN A 159 2.07 8.29 13.94
CA ASN A 159 2.53 7.16 14.74
C ASN A 159 2.83 7.59 16.19
N SER A 160 3.47 8.75 16.34
CA SER A 160 3.86 9.27 17.65
C SER A 160 2.67 9.76 18.49
N LEU A 161 1.56 10.21 17.87
CA LEU A 161 0.33 10.56 18.60
C LEU A 161 -0.24 9.36 19.33
N ILE A 162 -0.29 8.21 18.64
CA ILE A 162 -0.79 6.95 19.21
C ILE A 162 0.09 6.51 20.37
N ILE A 163 1.42 6.56 20.20
CA ILE A 163 2.39 6.21 21.25
C ILE A 163 2.25 7.17 22.45
N SER A 164 2.13 8.48 22.20
CA SER A 164 1.97 9.50 23.23
C SER A 164 0.68 9.29 24.04
N ALA A 165 -0.42 8.96 23.37
CA ALA A 165 -1.69 8.62 24.02
C ALA A 165 -1.55 7.37 24.90
N ALA A 166 -0.93 6.30 24.39
CA ALA A 166 -0.70 5.07 25.16
C ALA A 166 0.20 5.31 26.39
N LEU A 167 1.20 6.20 26.29
CA LEU A 167 2.08 6.58 27.40
C LEU A 167 1.38 7.45 28.45
N HIS A 168 0.54 8.38 28.02
CA HIS A 168 -0.30 9.15 28.94
C HIS A 168 -1.22 8.22 29.72
N GLU A 169 -1.78 7.21 29.06
CA GLU A 169 -2.51 6.16 29.72
C GLU A 169 -1.61 5.40 30.71
N ALA A 170 -0.39 5.03 30.30
CA ALA A 170 0.62 4.34 31.12
C ALA A 170 0.80 5.00 32.49
N ASP A 171 0.92 6.33 32.46
CA ASP A 171 1.03 7.16 33.64
C ASP A 171 -0.22 7.09 34.53
N LYS A 172 -1.44 7.16 33.95
CA LYS A 172 -2.70 7.11 34.73
C LYS A 172 -2.89 5.82 35.52
N LEU A 173 -2.42 4.67 35.05
CA LEU A 173 -2.43 3.44 35.87
C LEU A 173 -1.23 3.30 36.81
N GLY A 174 -0.31 4.27 36.78
CA GLY A 174 0.94 4.26 37.50
C GLY A 174 1.85 3.13 37.04
N ILE A 175 1.89 2.85 35.74
CA ILE A 175 2.93 2.01 35.12
C ILE A 175 4.22 2.83 35.08
N THR A 176 5.30 2.25 35.59
CA THR A 176 6.61 2.94 35.66
C THR A 176 7.58 2.47 34.58
N ASP A 177 7.33 1.27 34.05
CA ASP A 177 8.20 0.58 33.12
C ASP A 177 7.32 -0.04 32.02
N ILE A 178 7.66 0.17 30.75
CA ILE A 178 6.91 -0.38 29.62
C ILE A 178 7.84 -1.14 28.67
N ILE A 179 7.44 -2.34 28.26
CA ILE A 179 8.12 -3.09 27.19
C ILE A 179 7.48 -2.73 25.85
N VAL A 180 8.28 -2.53 24.81
CA VAL A 180 7.82 -2.25 23.44
C VAL A 180 8.58 -3.08 22.39
N GLY A 181 7.99 -3.20 21.19
CA GLY A 181 8.51 -4.03 20.09
C GLY A 181 9.49 -3.34 19.13
N ASP A 182 9.96 -2.14 19.46
CA ASP A 182 10.85 -1.33 18.62
C ASP A 182 12.07 -2.13 18.14
N ASN A 183 12.50 -1.89 16.89
CA ASN A 183 13.66 -2.49 16.20
C ASN A 183 13.46 -3.90 15.59
N ALA A 184 12.35 -4.59 15.86
CA ALA A 184 12.10 -5.90 15.25
C ALA A 184 11.94 -5.82 13.73
N ASP A 185 11.24 -4.79 13.23
CA ASP A 185 11.06 -4.55 11.80
C ASP A 185 12.38 -4.21 11.09
N GLU A 186 13.21 -3.36 11.71
CA GLU A 186 14.50 -2.95 11.19
C GLU A 186 15.51 -4.11 11.14
N LEU A 187 15.51 -4.98 12.17
CA LEU A 187 16.42 -6.13 12.25
C LEU A 187 16.06 -7.26 11.30
N PHE A 188 14.77 -7.56 11.13
CA PHE A 188 14.33 -8.74 10.38
C PHE A 188 13.52 -8.42 9.13
N GLY A 189 13.63 -7.19 8.62
CA GLY A 189 13.03 -6.81 7.36
C GLY A 189 11.51 -6.74 7.39
N GLY A 190 10.90 -6.42 8.53
CA GLY A 190 9.44 -6.41 8.69
C GLY A 190 8.72 -5.34 7.89
N SER A 191 9.38 -4.20 7.66
CA SER A 191 8.94 -3.13 6.76
C SER A 191 9.23 -3.43 5.28
N TYR A 192 8.94 -4.65 4.85
CA TYR A 192 9.33 -5.14 3.52
C TYR A 192 8.62 -4.39 2.39
N ASP A 193 7.34 -4.03 2.57
CA ASP A 193 6.53 -3.35 1.56
C ASP A 193 7.10 -1.99 1.11
N CYS A 194 7.94 -1.36 1.94
CA CYS A 194 8.48 -0.02 1.68
C CYS A 194 10.01 0.02 1.68
N TYR A 195 10.66 -0.54 2.70
CA TYR A 195 12.11 -0.42 2.87
C TYR A 195 12.89 -1.62 2.35
N PHE A 196 12.29 -2.81 2.32
CA PHE A 196 12.94 -4.05 1.85
C PHE A 196 12.21 -4.69 0.66
N HIS A 197 11.75 -3.85 -0.29
CA HIS A 197 10.97 -4.24 -1.46
C HIS A 197 11.79 -5.03 -2.51
N GLU A 198 11.12 -5.46 -3.57
CA GLU A 198 11.61 -6.42 -4.58
C GLU A 198 12.97 -6.07 -5.21
N LYS A 199 13.41 -4.81 -5.19
CA LYS A 199 14.74 -4.44 -5.70
C LYS A 199 15.88 -5.18 -4.97
N TYR A 200 15.66 -5.59 -3.73
CA TYR A 200 16.63 -6.30 -2.92
C TYR A 200 16.54 -7.83 -3.05
N SER A 201 15.60 -8.35 -3.84
CA SER A 201 15.40 -9.80 -3.97
C SER A 201 16.63 -10.55 -4.49
N ASN A 202 17.45 -9.89 -5.32
CA ASN A 202 18.69 -10.46 -5.87
C ASN A 202 19.97 -9.75 -5.36
N ASP A 203 19.84 -8.77 -4.47
CA ASP A 203 20.96 -7.97 -3.96
C ASP A 203 21.04 -8.05 -2.43
N HIS A 204 21.62 -9.17 -1.96
CA HIS A 204 21.68 -9.49 -0.54
C HIS A 204 22.60 -8.57 0.23
N GLU A 205 23.66 -8.06 -0.40
CA GLU A 205 24.59 -7.12 0.24
C GLU A 205 23.95 -5.74 0.40
N ALA A 206 23.30 -5.21 -0.64
CA ALA A 206 22.58 -3.93 -0.50
C ALA A 206 21.41 -4.04 0.49
N TRP A 207 20.74 -5.20 0.55
CA TRP A 207 19.74 -5.46 1.59
C TRP A 207 20.37 -5.40 2.99
N LYS A 208 21.52 -6.06 3.17
CA LYS A 208 22.24 -6.11 4.44
C LYS A 208 22.73 -4.73 4.87
N GLU A 209 23.31 -3.95 3.97
CA GLU A 209 23.70 -2.57 4.22
C GLU A 209 22.51 -1.71 4.64
N LYS A 210 21.39 -1.82 3.91
CA LYS A 210 20.15 -1.10 4.23
C LYS A 210 19.62 -1.49 5.61
N ARG A 211 19.53 -2.79 5.90
CA ARG A 211 19.09 -3.33 7.20
C ARG A 211 19.96 -2.79 8.33
N ASN A 212 21.28 -2.93 8.20
CA ASN A 212 22.23 -2.48 9.21
C ASN A 212 22.09 -0.98 9.49
N SER A 213 21.94 -0.15 8.45
CA SER A 213 21.73 1.29 8.61
C SER A 213 20.43 1.64 9.34
N MET A 214 19.39 0.80 9.19
CA MET A 214 18.10 1.02 9.83
C MET A 214 18.09 0.57 11.30
N ALA A 215 18.79 -0.52 11.62
CA ALA A 215 18.90 -1.05 12.97
C ALA A 215 19.63 -0.11 13.96
N GLU A 216 20.35 0.89 13.44
CA GLU A 216 21.02 1.93 14.22
C GLU A 216 20.14 3.17 14.46
N LEU A 217 18.94 3.24 13.87
CA LEU A 217 18.08 4.41 13.98
C LEU A 217 17.56 4.60 15.41
N PRO A 218 17.53 5.83 15.93
CA PRO A 218 16.98 6.10 17.24
C PRO A 218 15.44 6.01 17.23
N PHE A 219 14.89 5.24 18.16
CA PHE A 219 13.44 5.16 18.36
C PHE A 219 12.92 6.28 19.25
N VAL A 220 11.76 6.83 18.91
CA VAL A 220 11.18 8.00 19.60
C VAL A 220 10.44 7.65 20.89
N THR A 221 10.12 6.36 21.11
CA THR A 221 9.28 5.89 22.23
C THR A 221 9.84 6.28 23.59
N GLN A 222 11.14 6.06 23.84
CA GLN A 222 11.78 6.46 25.10
C GLN A 222 11.77 7.98 25.32
N LYS A 223 11.89 8.75 24.23
CA LYS A 223 11.85 10.20 24.31
C LYS A 223 10.47 10.70 24.75
N LEU A 224 9.40 10.12 24.18
CA LEU A 224 8.02 10.40 24.61
C LEU A 224 7.78 9.96 26.05
N ALA A 225 8.24 8.76 26.43
CA ALA A 225 8.01 8.19 27.75
C ALA A 225 8.63 8.99 28.90
N THR A 226 9.76 9.66 28.62
CA THR A 226 10.45 10.52 29.59
C THR A 226 9.55 11.65 30.12
N GLU A 227 8.64 12.19 29.30
CA GLU A 227 7.70 13.23 29.72
C GLU A 227 6.72 12.75 30.81
N TYR A 228 6.47 11.44 30.84
CA TYR A 228 5.60 10.78 31.81
C TYR A 228 6.39 10.10 32.94
N GLY A 229 7.72 10.26 32.98
CA GLY A 229 8.58 9.58 33.95
C GLY A 229 8.61 8.05 33.78
N ILE A 230 8.29 7.54 32.59
CA ILE A 230 8.22 6.11 32.28
C ILE A 230 9.53 5.63 31.65
N THR A 231 10.01 4.49 32.13
CA THR A 231 11.17 3.79 31.54
C THR A 231 10.71 2.84 30.44
N VAL A 232 11.31 2.91 29.26
CA VAL A 232 11.01 2.02 28.14
C VAL A 232 12.07 0.92 28.06
N HIS A 233 11.60 -0.31 27.90
CA HIS A 233 12.40 -1.50 27.70
C HIS A 233 12.17 -2.01 26.27
N GLN A 234 13.25 -2.13 25.50
CA GLN A 234 13.21 -2.47 24.07
C GLN A 234 14.04 -3.74 23.83
N PRO A 235 13.44 -4.95 23.93
CA PRO A 235 14.20 -6.19 23.92
C PRO A 235 15.05 -6.40 22.66
N PHE A 236 14.60 -5.86 21.53
CA PHE A 236 15.26 -5.96 20.23
C PHE A 236 16.33 -4.89 19.97
N THR A 237 16.54 -3.93 20.89
CA THR A 237 17.65 -2.96 20.80
C THR A 237 18.86 -3.35 21.64
N ASP A 238 18.76 -4.44 22.42
CA ASP A 238 19.86 -4.95 23.23
C ASP A 238 21.03 -5.37 22.34
N GLN A 239 22.15 -4.66 22.45
CA GLN A 239 23.30 -4.84 21.57
C GLN A 239 23.93 -6.23 21.69
N ASP A 240 24.10 -6.71 22.92
CA ASP A 240 24.83 -7.94 23.21
C ASP A 240 23.94 -9.17 23.03
N ILE A 241 22.67 -9.05 23.43
CA ILE A 241 21.72 -10.17 23.38
C ILE A 241 21.11 -10.29 21.99
N PHE A 242 20.83 -9.20 21.29
CA PHE A 242 19.92 -9.25 20.15
C PHE A 242 20.52 -8.68 18.85
N VAL A 243 20.96 -7.41 18.88
CA VAL A 243 21.35 -6.68 17.65
C VAL A 243 22.59 -7.30 17.00
N GLN A 244 23.68 -7.51 17.75
CA GLN A 244 24.92 -8.05 17.15
C GLN A 244 24.70 -9.41 16.50
N TRP A 245 23.93 -10.29 17.15
CA TRP A 245 23.59 -11.58 16.57
C TRP A 245 22.76 -11.43 15.29
N ALA A 246 21.68 -10.64 15.34
CA ALA A 246 20.81 -10.44 14.18
C ALA A 246 21.62 -9.89 12.99
N LEU A 247 22.48 -8.90 13.22
CA LEU A 247 23.28 -8.29 12.14
C LEU A 247 24.36 -9.24 11.58
N ASN A 248 24.98 -10.08 12.42
CA ASN A 248 26.08 -10.96 12.02
C ASN A 248 25.63 -12.30 11.44
N GLU A 249 24.59 -12.90 12.00
CA GLU A 249 24.23 -14.31 11.73
C GLU A 249 23.08 -14.46 10.74
N THR A 250 22.25 -13.44 10.56
CA THR A 250 21.08 -13.49 9.66
C THR A 250 21.37 -12.87 8.30
N SER A 251 20.87 -13.52 7.26
CA SER A 251 20.85 -13.05 5.88
C SER A 251 19.45 -12.57 5.47
N ARG A 252 19.35 -12.04 4.25
CA ARG A 252 18.07 -11.63 3.65
C ARG A 252 17.06 -12.79 3.64
N ASP A 253 17.47 -13.99 3.26
CA ASP A 253 16.59 -15.16 3.14
C ASP A 253 16.21 -15.79 4.48
N ASP A 254 17.00 -15.52 5.53
CA ASP A 254 16.61 -15.86 6.90
C ASP A 254 15.50 -14.94 7.39
N CYS A 255 15.44 -13.70 6.92
CA CYS A 255 14.59 -12.63 7.45
C CYS A 255 13.31 -12.40 6.65
N VAL A 256 13.41 -12.50 5.32
CA VAL A 256 12.37 -12.12 4.36
C VAL A 256 12.12 -13.27 3.41
N THR A 257 10.86 -13.47 3.04
CA THR A 257 10.49 -14.51 2.08
C THR A 257 11.09 -14.28 0.70
N THR A 258 11.65 -15.32 0.11
CA THR A 258 11.90 -15.42 -1.34
C THR A 258 10.60 -15.69 -2.11
N ASP A 259 9.77 -16.60 -1.59
CA ASP A 259 8.46 -16.95 -2.15
C ASP A 259 7.33 -16.45 -1.24
N LYS A 260 6.27 -15.90 -1.82
CA LYS A 260 5.15 -15.29 -1.09
C LYS A 260 4.55 -16.25 -0.03
N CYS A 261 4.27 -15.72 1.15
CA CYS A 261 3.63 -16.40 2.28
C CYS A 261 2.13 -16.05 2.36
N GLU A 262 1.34 -16.94 2.96
CA GLU A 262 -0.06 -16.66 3.29
C GLU A 262 -0.14 -15.81 4.56
N LEU A 263 -0.52 -14.54 4.41
CA LEU A 263 -0.72 -13.61 5.52
C LEU A 263 -2.19 -13.23 5.66
N GLN A 264 -2.69 -13.22 6.89
CA GLN A 264 -4.03 -12.75 7.21
C GLN A 264 -4.08 -11.22 7.06
N SER A 265 -4.97 -10.73 6.17
CA SER A 265 -5.07 -9.31 5.85
C SER A 265 -5.76 -8.48 6.92
N HIS A 266 -6.70 -9.08 7.64
CA HIS A 266 -7.38 -8.52 8.81
C HIS A 266 -7.82 -9.64 9.76
N PHE A 267 -8.05 -9.36 11.04
CA PHE A 267 -8.37 -10.40 12.04
C PHE A 267 -9.55 -11.27 11.61
N GLY A 268 -9.36 -12.60 11.58
CA GLY A 268 -10.39 -13.55 11.13
C GLY A 268 -10.74 -13.48 9.63
N GLY A 269 -10.04 -12.64 8.86
CA GLY A 269 -10.18 -12.48 7.41
C GLY A 269 -9.47 -13.56 6.59
N PRO A 270 -9.54 -13.45 5.26
CA PRO A 270 -8.83 -14.35 4.36
C PRO A 270 -7.32 -14.20 4.51
N TYR A 271 -6.63 -15.27 4.12
CA TYR A 271 -5.19 -15.25 3.94
C TYR A 271 -4.88 -14.89 2.49
N GLU A 272 -3.97 -13.96 2.32
CA GLU A 272 -3.52 -13.44 1.03
C GLU A 272 -2.04 -13.76 0.82
N ILE A 273 -1.70 -14.09 -0.42
CA ILE A 273 -0.35 -14.48 -0.79
C ILE A 273 0.47 -13.21 -1.07
N GLN A 274 1.38 -12.88 -0.16
CA GLN A 274 2.26 -11.72 -0.27
C GLN A 274 3.64 -12.01 0.36
N ASN A 275 4.64 -11.17 0.10
CA ASN A 275 5.92 -11.33 0.78
C ASN A 275 5.76 -11.05 2.28
N CYS A 276 6.66 -11.56 3.12
CA CYS A 276 6.71 -11.17 4.52
C CYS A 276 8.14 -11.12 5.05
N GLY A 277 8.38 -10.13 5.90
CA GLY A 277 9.56 -10.08 6.77
C GLY A 277 9.33 -10.74 8.13
N LYS A 278 10.33 -10.64 9.00
CA LYS A 278 10.34 -11.14 10.38
C LYS A 278 10.20 -12.65 10.49
N LEU A 279 10.64 -13.40 9.47
CA LEU A 279 10.56 -14.86 9.47
C LEU A 279 11.13 -15.49 10.75
N PRO A 280 12.32 -15.11 11.28
CA PRO A 280 12.85 -15.73 12.49
C PRO A 280 11.88 -15.60 13.66
N LEU A 281 11.19 -14.45 13.78
CA LEU A 281 10.24 -14.19 14.86
C LEU A 281 8.89 -14.89 14.65
N ARG A 282 8.38 -14.90 13.42
CA ARG A 282 7.12 -15.56 13.04
C ARG A 282 7.18 -17.06 13.25
N GLU A 283 8.33 -17.67 12.98
CA GLU A 283 8.59 -19.10 13.18
C GLU A 283 8.98 -19.41 14.63
N ALA A 284 9.70 -18.49 15.28
CA ALA A 284 10.09 -18.63 16.68
C ALA A 284 8.88 -18.70 17.60
N PHE A 285 7.81 -17.93 17.38
CA PHE A 285 6.68 -17.84 18.30
C PHE A 285 5.37 -18.21 17.59
N CYS A 286 4.62 -19.16 18.16
CA CYS A 286 3.31 -19.56 17.66
C CYS A 286 2.25 -18.72 18.39
N THR A 287 1.81 -17.64 17.73
CA THR A 287 0.85 -16.66 18.24
C THR A 287 -0.28 -16.46 17.23
N VAL A 288 -1.37 -15.82 17.66
CA VAL A 288 -2.46 -15.44 16.75
C VAL A 288 -2.01 -14.46 15.66
N ALA A 289 -0.95 -13.69 15.91
CA ALA A 289 -0.41 -12.69 14.99
C ALA A 289 0.76 -13.19 14.12
N SER A 290 1.26 -14.42 14.32
CA SER A 290 2.49 -14.91 13.65
C SER A 290 2.44 -14.80 12.13
N TRP A 291 1.25 -14.88 11.55
CA TRP A 291 1.03 -14.76 10.10
C TRP A 291 0.03 -13.66 9.75
N ARG A 292 0.02 -12.57 10.52
CA ARG A 292 -0.70 -11.33 10.18
C ARG A 292 0.15 -10.46 9.24
N ARG A 293 -0.50 -9.72 8.32
CA ARG A 293 0.13 -8.61 7.58
C ARG A 293 0.71 -7.56 8.54
N MET A 294 1.79 -6.89 8.13
CA MET A 294 2.27 -5.72 8.88
C MET A 294 1.36 -4.52 8.60
N ASP A 295 0.94 -3.82 9.65
CA ASP A 295 0.25 -2.54 9.54
C ASP A 295 1.07 -1.46 10.24
N TRP A 296 1.12 -0.27 9.64
CA TRP A 296 1.65 0.92 10.30
C TRP A 296 0.85 1.21 11.56
N ILE A 297 1.50 1.70 12.63
CA ILE A 297 0.86 1.95 13.94
C ILE A 297 -0.46 2.71 13.80
N PHE A 298 -0.46 3.82 13.05
CA PHE A 298 -1.69 4.61 12.85
C PHE A 298 -2.80 3.84 12.08
N ARG A 299 -2.43 2.99 11.12
CA ARG A 299 -3.40 2.16 10.35
C ARG A 299 -3.96 1.03 11.19
N GLY A 300 -3.09 0.26 11.85
CA GLY A 300 -3.48 -0.85 12.72
C GLY A 300 -4.38 -0.41 13.87
N SER A 301 -4.18 0.81 14.37
CA SER A 301 -5.01 1.45 15.42
C SER A 301 -6.37 1.97 14.93
N GLY A 302 -6.73 1.74 13.66
CA GLY A 302 -8.09 1.99 13.15
C GLY A 302 -8.18 2.92 11.94
N ALA A 303 -7.07 3.39 11.39
CA ALA A 303 -7.07 4.27 10.22
C ALA A 303 -7.14 3.52 8.87
N SER A 304 -7.98 2.48 8.75
CA SER A 304 -8.21 1.76 7.48
C SER A 304 -9.65 1.90 6.96
N ASP A 305 -9.76 1.94 5.62
CA ASP A 305 -10.89 2.36 4.75
C ASP A 305 -11.24 3.85 4.86
N GLY A 306 -10.54 4.67 4.05
CA GLY A 306 -10.46 6.12 4.27
C GLY A 306 -9.64 6.36 5.54
N ASP A 307 -8.44 6.93 5.40
CA ASP A 307 -7.54 7.16 6.53
C ASP A 307 -8.21 8.16 7.48
N ILE A 308 -9.07 7.70 8.41
CA ILE A 308 -9.99 8.54 9.20
C ILE A 308 -9.26 9.69 9.86
N LEU A 309 -8.01 9.46 10.27
CA LEU A 309 -7.17 10.47 10.86
C LEU A 309 -6.77 11.52 9.81
N VAL A 310 -6.33 11.11 8.62
CA VAL A 310 -6.10 12.01 7.47
C VAL A 310 -7.38 12.67 6.97
N ASP A 311 -8.51 11.97 6.92
CA ASP A 311 -9.81 12.52 6.55
C ASP A 311 -10.22 13.59 7.55
N HIS A 312 -9.98 13.38 8.85
CA HIS A 312 -10.21 14.38 9.87
C HIS A 312 -9.29 15.61 9.66
N TYR A 313 -8.02 15.41 9.34
CA TYR A 313 -7.13 16.51 8.96
C TYR A 313 -7.60 17.26 7.70
N ASN A 314 -8.17 16.55 6.72
CA ASN A 314 -8.59 17.13 5.46
C ASN A 314 -9.93 17.89 5.56
N THR A 315 -10.85 17.39 6.38
CA THR A 315 -12.26 17.82 6.39
C THR A 315 -12.68 18.54 7.67
N SER A 316 -12.04 18.25 8.81
CA SER A 316 -12.60 18.56 10.14
C SER A 316 -11.66 19.37 11.04
N ILE A 317 -10.40 19.57 10.66
CA ILE A 317 -9.41 20.31 11.46
C ILE A 317 -9.63 21.83 11.50
N GLY A 318 -10.59 22.34 10.73
CA GLY A 318 -10.91 23.77 10.66
C GLY A 318 -10.01 24.59 9.72
N ILE A 319 -9.22 23.94 8.85
CA ILE A 319 -8.46 24.59 7.77
C ILE A 319 -9.27 24.47 6.48
N SER A 320 -9.68 25.60 5.89
CA SER A 320 -10.39 25.61 4.61
C SER A 320 -9.44 25.32 3.43
N ASP A 321 -9.99 24.96 2.27
CA ASP A 321 -9.17 24.74 1.06
C ASP A 321 -8.53 26.05 0.58
N ASP A 322 -9.27 27.17 0.64
CA ASP A 322 -8.78 28.50 0.29
C ASP A 322 -7.64 28.94 1.23
N GLU A 323 -7.80 28.73 2.53
CA GLU A 323 -6.75 28.99 3.53
C GLU A 323 -5.51 28.14 3.25
N PHE A 324 -5.70 26.84 3.00
CA PHE A 324 -4.60 25.94 2.71
C PHE A 324 -3.84 26.33 1.42
N GLN A 325 -4.54 26.69 0.35
CA GLN A 325 -3.92 27.14 -0.90
C GLN A 325 -3.15 28.44 -0.71
N SER A 326 -3.72 29.40 0.02
CA SER A 326 -3.06 30.67 0.34
C SER A 326 -1.77 30.43 1.13
N GLU A 327 -1.85 29.64 2.20
CA GLU A 327 -0.70 29.31 3.04
C GLU A 327 0.33 28.47 2.28
N GLN A 328 -0.08 27.54 1.42
CA GLN A 328 0.84 26.77 0.59
C GLN A 328 1.67 27.67 -0.33
N ALA A 329 1.07 28.71 -0.91
CA ALA A 329 1.79 29.69 -1.71
C ALA A 329 2.74 30.56 -0.85
N GLU A 330 2.29 31.05 0.31
CA GLU A 330 3.13 31.83 1.23
C GLU A 330 4.33 31.04 1.74
N TYR A 331 4.11 29.82 2.23
CA TYR A 331 5.19 28.96 2.74
C TYR A 331 6.20 28.59 1.66
N LEU A 332 5.75 28.40 0.42
CA LEU A 332 6.68 28.14 -0.68
C LEU A 332 7.49 29.40 -1.02
N ALA A 333 6.84 30.56 -1.14
CA ALA A 333 7.47 31.80 -1.58
C ALA A 333 8.39 32.43 -0.51
N GLU A 334 7.94 32.47 0.75
CA GLU A 334 8.66 33.17 1.82
C GLU A 334 9.59 32.26 2.62
N LYS A 335 9.24 30.97 2.73
CA LYS A 335 9.88 30.03 3.65
C LYS A 335 10.56 28.85 2.94
N GLY A 336 10.39 28.72 1.62
CA GLY A 336 10.92 27.60 0.84
C GLY A 336 10.35 26.23 1.22
N VAL A 337 9.20 26.20 1.91
CA VAL A 337 8.57 24.97 2.41
C VAL A 337 7.39 24.60 1.53
N LYS A 338 7.48 23.45 0.84
CA LYS A 338 6.36 22.89 0.08
C LYS A 338 5.39 22.14 1.01
N LEU A 339 4.30 22.79 1.40
CA LEU A 339 3.22 22.14 2.13
C LEU A 339 2.55 21.06 1.25
N LYS A 340 2.27 19.89 1.83
CA LYS A 340 1.74 18.71 1.10
C LYS A 340 0.28 18.41 1.43
N SER A 341 -0.19 18.83 2.60
CA SER A 341 -1.54 18.55 3.10
C SER A 341 -1.90 19.51 4.24
N LYS A 342 -3.19 19.58 4.59
CA LYS A 342 -3.67 20.33 5.76
C LYS A 342 -3.09 19.80 7.08
N GLU A 343 -2.85 18.49 7.17
CA GLU A 343 -2.08 17.86 8.25
C GLU A 343 -0.69 18.50 8.40
N HIS A 344 0.02 18.69 7.28
CA HIS A 344 1.35 19.29 7.28
C HIS A 344 1.32 20.73 7.79
N LEU A 345 0.34 21.53 7.33
CA LEU A 345 0.15 22.91 7.79
C LEU A 345 -0.18 22.97 9.28
N HIS A 346 -1.08 22.10 9.76
CA HIS A 346 -1.45 22.01 11.18
C HIS A 346 -0.22 21.74 12.06
N ASN A 347 0.59 20.73 11.70
CA ASN A 347 1.77 20.35 12.47
C ASN A 347 2.84 21.45 12.46
N ILE A 348 3.07 22.12 11.32
CA ILE A 348 4.02 23.23 11.22
C ILE A 348 3.60 24.42 12.09
N ARG A 349 2.30 24.79 12.09
CA ARG A 349 1.79 25.88 12.93
C ARG A 349 2.04 25.62 14.41
N ILE A 350 1.77 24.41 14.87
CA ILE A 350 2.09 23.99 16.25
C ILE A 350 3.59 24.10 16.52
N PHE A 351 4.42 23.60 15.61
CA PHE A 351 5.87 23.65 15.78
C PHE A 351 6.38 25.09 15.89
N GLN A 352 5.91 25.99 15.03
CA GLN A 352 6.27 27.41 15.08
C GLN A 352 5.79 28.08 16.35
N GLU A 353 4.58 27.77 16.83
CA GLU A 353 4.06 28.28 18.10
C GLU A 353 4.95 27.84 19.28
N VAL A 354 5.41 26.58 19.26
CA VAL A 354 6.23 26.00 20.34
C VAL A 354 7.68 26.52 20.31
N PHE A 355 8.27 26.67 19.13
CA PHE A 355 9.71 26.92 18.96
C PHE A 355 10.05 28.30 18.41
N GLY A 356 9.07 29.12 18.05
CA GLY A 356 9.25 30.47 17.51
C GLY A 356 9.75 30.53 16.06
N GLY A 357 9.72 29.41 15.32
CA GLY A 357 10.20 29.35 13.94
C GLY A 357 10.10 27.97 13.30
N LEU A 358 10.66 27.82 12.10
CA LEU A 358 10.68 26.55 11.33
C LEU A 358 11.83 25.62 11.68
N VAL A 359 12.75 26.10 12.52
CA VAL A 359 13.90 25.35 12.99
C VAL A 359 13.89 25.40 14.51
N HIS A 360 14.21 24.28 15.12
CA HIS A 360 14.32 24.21 16.57
C HIS A 360 15.50 25.07 17.04
N PRO A 361 15.34 25.92 18.08
CA PRO A 361 16.31 26.97 18.41
C PRO A 361 17.70 26.46 18.79
N THR A 362 17.81 25.23 19.28
CA THR A 362 19.07 24.64 19.76
C THR A 362 19.47 23.34 19.07
N LYS A 363 18.65 22.83 18.14
CA LYS A 363 19.03 21.62 17.40
C LYS A 363 19.59 22.06 16.06
N GLU A 364 20.83 21.69 15.81
CA GLU A 364 21.40 21.82 14.49
C GLU A 364 20.73 20.80 13.59
N ARG A 365 20.31 21.23 12.39
CA ARG A 365 20.08 20.27 11.32
C ARG A 365 21.41 19.56 11.10
N TYR A 366 21.35 18.25 10.91
CA TYR A 366 22.53 17.53 10.53
C TYR A 366 23.15 18.20 9.30
N PRO A 367 24.49 18.26 9.23
CA PRO A 367 25.16 18.84 8.09
C PRO A 367 24.61 18.24 6.82
N ILE A 368 24.50 19.08 5.81
CA ILE A 368 24.28 18.57 4.49
C ILE A 368 25.43 17.60 4.17
N GLY A 369 25.11 16.41 3.70
CA GLY A 369 26.12 15.36 3.58
C GLY A 369 25.98 14.24 4.61
N ASP A 370 25.28 14.48 5.72
CA ASP A 370 25.19 13.53 6.82
C ASP A 370 24.22 12.38 6.47
N PRO A 371 24.60 11.10 6.66
CA PRO A 371 23.70 9.96 6.42
C PRO A 371 22.50 9.92 7.38
N ARG A 372 22.51 10.68 8.48
CA ARG A 372 21.45 10.75 9.51
C ARG A 372 20.46 11.91 9.31
N GLY A 373 20.79 12.87 8.45
CA GLY A 373 19.97 14.06 8.19
C GLY A 373 19.41 14.09 6.78
N CYS A 374 18.15 14.51 6.68
CA CYS A 374 17.43 14.89 5.46
C CYS A 374 18.23 14.80 4.14
N LEU A 375 17.93 13.76 3.35
CA LEU A 375 18.38 13.64 1.95
C LEU A 375 18.10 14.89 1.10
N GLU A 376 17.13 15.72 1.49
CA GLU A 376 16.78 16.94 0.76
C GLU A 376 17.81 18.06 0.92
N GLU A 377 18.46 18.16 2.07
CA GLU A 377 19.47 19.20 2.27
C GLU A 377 20.75 18.87 1.49
N LYS A 378 21.13 17.57 1.39
CA LYS A 378 22.15 17.04 0.44
C LYS A 378 21.92 17.47 -0.99
N LYS A 379 20.67 17.46 -1.43
CA LYS A 379 20.27 18.03 -2.72
C LYS A 379 20.54 19.53 -2.77
N THR A 380 20.18 20.26 -1.72
CA THR A 380 20.33 21.73 -1.64
C THR A 380 21.79 22.21 -1.55
N GLU A 381 22.68 21.62 -0.75
CA GLU A 381 24.10 22.03 -0.71
C GLU A 381 24.86 21.55 -1.95
N CYS A 382 24.51 20.39 -2.50
CA CYS A 382 25.04 19.98 -3.80
C CYS A 382 24.63 20.98 -4.88
N ALA A 383 23.42 21.55 -4.79
CA ALA A 383 22.96 22.63 -5.65
C ALA A 383 23.63 23.99 -5.35
N ALA A 384 23.93 24.33 -4.09
CA ALA A 384 24.57 25.59 -3.70
C ALA A 384 26.10 25.62 -3.91
N THR A 385 26.76 24.46 -3.79
CA THR A 385 28.22 24.34 -4.00
C THR A 385 28.56 24.24 -5.48
N ASN A 386 27.62 23.76 -6.31
CA ASN A 386 27.81 23.52 -7.74
C ASN A 386 26.82 24.31 -8.64
N GLY A 387 26.09 25.27 -8.08
CA GLY A 387 25.08 26.04 -8.79
C GLY A 387 24.67 27.31 -8.04
N ASP A 388 24.09 28.26 -8.78
CA ASP A 388 23.60 29.51 -8.23
C ASP A 388 22.43 29.28 -7.25
N VAL A 389 22.20 30.17 -6.29
CA VAL A 389 21.23 29.94 -5.19
C VAL A 389 19.78 30.24 -5.59
N ASP A 390 19.58 30.73 -6.82
CA ASP A 390 18.31 31.27 -7.32
C ASP A 390 17.85 30.58 -8.63
N VAL A 391 18.25 29.30 -8.82
CA VAL A 391 18.00 28.58 -10.08
C VAL A 391 17.05 27.37 -9.98
N SER A 392 16.00 27.39 -10.80
CA SER A 392 14.95 26.39 -10.98
C SER A 392 15.34 25.28 -11.97
N ASP A 393 14.71 24.10 -11.88
CA ASP A 393 14.79 23.06 -12.90
C ASP A 393 14.31 23.55 -14.29
N ASP A 394 13.47 24.58 -14.29
CA ASP A 394 12.93 25.23 -15.49
C ASP A 394 13.84 26.29 -16.10
N ASP A 395 14.97 26.61 -15.45
CA ASP A 395 15.88 27.62 -15.96
C ASP A 395 16.58 27.15 -17.22
N LEU A 396 16.53 28.00 -18.24
CA LEU A 396 17.19 27.78 -19.51
C LEU A 396 18.67 28.18 -19.41
N ILE A 397 19.54 27.18 -19.46
CA ILE A 397 20.98 27.35 -19.50
C ILE A 397 21.43 27.29 -20.96
N ASP A 398 22.12 28.33 -21.40
CA ASP A 398 22.73 28.41 -22.71
C ASP A 398 24.05 27.64 -22.73
N VAL A 399 24.05 26.46 -23.35
CA VAL A 399 25.22 25.59 -23.47
C VAL A 399 25.79 25.71 -24.87
N ASN A 400 27.06 26.09 -24.98
CA ASN A 400 27.78 26.08 -26.25
C ASN A 400 28.26 24.67 -26.59
N ALA A 401 27.54 24.00 -27.48
CA ALA A 401 27.86 22.67 -27.98
C ALA A 401 28.43 22.79 -29.39
N GLY A 402 29.76 22.81 -29.51
CA GLY A 402 30.44 22.78 -30.80
C GLY A 402 30.25 24.04 -31.67
N GLY A 403 30.17 25.22 -31.06
CA GLY A 403 30.09 26.51 -31.77
C GLY A 403 28.66 27.02 -32.00
N ARG A 404 27.64 26.33 -31.47
CA ARG A 404 26.26 26.82 -31.41
C ARG A 404 25.76 26.80 -29.97
N ILE A 405 25.04 27.85 -29.59
CA ILE A 405 24.46 28.00 -28.26
C ILE A 405 23.05 27.42 -28.28
N ILE A 406 22.77 26.51 -27.35
CA ILE A 406 21.47 25.85 -27.19
C ILE A 406 21.00 26.07 -25.76
N ALA A 407 19.80 26.62 -25.61
CA ALA A 407 19.14 26.82 -24.32
C ALA A 407 18.47 25.52 -23.87
N ALA A 408 18.89 24.97 -22.72
CA ALA A 408 18.33 23.73 -22.18
C ALA A 408 17.93 23.91 -20.71
N ARG A 409 16.82 23.30 -20.30
CA ARG A 409 16.34 23.35 -18.91
C ARG A 409 17.31 22.63 -17.99
N ARG A 410 17.68 23.27 -16.89
CA ARG A 410 18.66 22.76 -15.93
C ARG A 410 18.33 21.36 -15.40
N GLY A 411 17.05 21.09 -15.08
CA GLY A 411 16.61 19.81 -14.53
C GLY A 411 16.86 18.61 -15.47
N VAL A 412 16.96 18.87 -16.77
CA VAL A 412 17.23 17.85 -17.81
C VAL A 412 18.70 17.40 -17.79
N LEU A 413 19.63 18.25 -17.32
CA LEU A 413 21.07 17.98 -17.37
C LEU A 413 21.63 17.26 -16.13
N CYS A 414 20.89 17.21 -15.01
CA CYS A 414 21.40 16.75 -13.71
C CYS A 414 21.00 15.31 -13.28
N GLN A 415 20.35 14.51 -14.13
CA GLN A 415 19.74 13.23 -13.71
C GLN A 415 20.56 11.93 -13.96
N LEU A 416 21.89 11.94 -13.92
CA LEU A 416 22.68 10.71 -14.17
C LEU A 416 23.87 10.50 -13.23
N LYS A 417 23.78 9.45 -12.39
CA LYS A 417 24.94 8.72 -11.83
C LYS A 417 24.66 7.22 -11.86
N GLY A 418 25.46 6.48 -12.62
CA GLY A 418 25.58 5.03 -12.46
C GLY A 418 25.85 4.21 -13.71
N THR A 419 26.98 4.41 -14.39
CA THR A 419 27.59 3.37 -15.25
C THR A 419 29.09 3.60 -15.40
N ILE A 420 29.88 3.27 -14.37
CA ILE A 420 31.31 2.97 -14.55
C ILE A 420 31.70 1.77 -13.67
N GLY A 421 32.27 0.75 -14.33
CA GLY A 421 33.04 -0.37 -13.77
C GLY A 421 32.28 -1.70 -13.79
N SER A 422 32.78 -2.83 -14.30
CA SER A 422 34.11 -3.18 -14.81
C SER A 422 34.05 -4.62 -15.35
N GLU A 423 34.53 -4.90 -16.55
CA GLU A 423 35.17 -6.18 -16.88
C GLU A 423 36.30 -5.96 -17.89
N GLU A 424 37.48 -6.46 -17.54
CA GLU A 424 38.68 -6.46 -18.36
C GLU A 424 38.60 -7.51 -19.47
N GLY A 425 39.15 -7.16 -20.64
CA GLY A 425 39.99 -8.08 -21.39
C GLY A 425 39.31 -9.04 -22.37
N LYS A 426 38.84 -8.49 -23.51
CA LYS A 426 39.03 -9.14 -24.83
C LYS A 426 38.94 -8.08 -25.93
N GLU A 427 40.10 -7.66 -26.43
CA GLU A 427 40.22 -6.83 -27.63
C GLU A 427 39.47 -7.49 -28.80
N ARG A 428 38.33 -6.89 -29.18
CA ARG A 428 37.88 -6.87 -30.57
C ARG A 428 37.82 -5.41 -30.97
N ASN A 429 38.72 -5.01 -31.87
CA ASN A 429 38.68 -3.73 -32.55
C ASN A 429 37.34 -3.58 -33.26
N THR A 430 36.37 -2.96 -32.57
CA THR A 430 35.15 -2.41 -33.15
C THR A 430 35.39 -0.91 -33.23
N SER A 431 35.22 -0.34 -34.42
CA SER A 431 35.59 1.06 -34.63
C SER A 431 34.63 1.98 -33.85
N PRO A 432 35.05 3.18 -33.43
CA PRO A 432 34.20 4.14 -32.72
C PRO A 432 32.87 4.45 -33.44
N VAL A 433 32.85 4.29 -34.77
CA VAL A 433 31.66 4.47 -35.60
C VAL A 433 30.63 3.37 -35.37
N GLU A 434 31.05 2.11 -35.25
CA GLU A 434 30.13 0.97 -35.03
C GLU A 434 29.50 1.00 -33.63
N ILE A 435 30.23 1.55 -32.64
CA ILE A 435 29.72 1.76 -31.29
C ILE A 435 28.75 2.95 -31.26
N SER A 436 29.07 4.05 -31.96
CA SER A 436 28.15 5.19 -32.11
C SER A 436 26.85 4.77 -32.80
N ASP A 437 26.95 4.03 -33.91
CA ASP A 437 25.78 3.57 -34.66
C ASP A 437 24.91 2.59 -33.84
N ALA A 438 25.54 1.72 -33.03
CA ALA A 438 24.82 0.82 -32.13
C ALA A 438 24.13 1.56 -30.97
N ILE A 439 24.76 2.61 -30.44
CA ILE A 439 24.20 3.47 -29.40
C ILE A 439 23.07 4.33 -29.98
N ASP A 440 23.25 4.91 -31.15
CA ASP A 440 22.23 5.73 -31.84
C ASP A 440 21.02 4.88 -32.24
N SER A 441 21.25 3.62 -32.66
CA SER A 441 20.18 2.66 -32.94
C SER A 441 19.42 2.24 -31.67
N LYS A 442 20.12 2.03 -30.55
CA LYS A 442 19.49 1.76 -29.24
C LYS A 442 18.75 2.98 -28.67
N TRP A 443 19.27 4.17 -28.88
CA TRP A 443 18.66 5.43 -28.45
C TRP A 443 17.40 5.75 -29.26
N THR A 444 17.40 5.41 -30.55
CA THR A 444 16.21 5.51 -31.41
C THR A 444 15.14 4.50 -30.97
N ALA A 445 15.53 3.24 -30.73
CA ALA A 445 14.60 2.22 -30.24
C ALA A 445 14.02 2.56 -28.85
N LEU A 446 14.79 3.22 -27.97
CA LEU A 446 14.28 3.70 -26.68
C LEU A 446 13.29 4.85 -26.84
N LYS A 447 13.55 5.81 -27.74
CA LYS A 447 12.64 6.93 -28.02
C LYS A 447 11.32 6.46 -28.62
N ASP A 448 11.36 5.46 -29.50
CA ASP A 448 10.17 4.88 -30.11
C ASP A 448 9.32 4.14 -29.05
N LEU A 449 9.97 3.43 -28.11
CA LEU A 449 9.30 2.77 -27.00
C LEU A 449 8.69 3.75 -25.99
N ASP A 450 9.41 4.83 -25.69
CA ASP A 450 8.95 5.88 -24.77
C ASP A 450 7.73 6.63 -25.34
N ALA A 451 7.72 6.90 -26.65
CA ALA A 451 6.55 7.45 -27.33
C ALA A 451 5.34 6.50 -27.33
N GLU A 452 5.58 5.19 -27.41
CA GLU A 452 4.52 4.16 -27.36
C GLU A 452 3.93 4.01 -25.95
N ILE A 453 4.77 4.11 -24.91
CA ILE A 453 4.34 4.12 -23.50
C ILE A 453 3.52 5.39 -23.18
N ILE A 454 4.01 6.57 -23.57
CA ILE A 454 3.29 7.84 -23.38
C ILE A 454 1.94 7.82 -24.12
N SER A 455 1.87 7.21 -25.31
CA SER A 455 0.60 7.05 -26.03
C SER A 455 -0.37 6.11 -25.29
N LEU A 456 0.12 5.06 -24.64
CA LEU A 456 -0.70 4.15 -23.84
C LEU A 456 -1.20 4.82 -22.56
N GLU A 457 -0.33 5.51 -21.82
CA GLU A 457 -0.68 6.18 -20.57
C GLU A 457 -1.73 7.28 -20.76
N ASN A 458 -1.63 8.03 -21.86
CA ASN A 458 -2.65 9.02 -22.21
C ASN A 458 -3.99 8.36 -22.55
N SER A 459 -3.97 7.19 -23.22
CA SER A 459 -5.21 6.45 -23.53
C SER A 459 -5.91 5.92 -22.28
N PHE A 460 -5.16 5.46 -21.27
CA PHE A 460 -5.72 5.02 -19.99
C PHE A 460 -6.25 6.19 -19.17
N THR A 461 -5.61 7.35 -19.24
CA THR A 461 -6.07 8.58 -18.56
C THR A 461 -7.39 9.09 -19.15
N ASP A 462 -7.54 9.01 -20.48
CA ASP A 462 -8.78 9.40 -21.16
C ASP A 462 -9.91 8.38 -20.88
N GLU A 463 -9.58 7.10 -20.79
CA GLU A 463 -10.52 6.03 -20.43
C GLU A 463 -10.95 6.09 -18.95
N GLU A 464 -10.03 6.39 -18.02
CA GLU A 464 -10.33 6.59 -16.60
C GLU A 464 -11.24 7.81 -16.38
N LYS A 465 -10.97 8.93 -17.09
CA LYS A 465 -11.84 10.12 -17.04
C LYS A 465 -13.23 9.84 -17.64
N PHE A 466 -13.30 9.06 -18.72
CA PHE A 466 -14.55 8.64 -19.33
C PHE A 466 -15.37 7.75 -18.39
N ILE A 467 -14.76 6.72 -17.79
CA ILE A 467 -15.39 5.82 -16.83
C ILE A 467 -15.85 6.60 -15.59
N THR A 468 -15.00 7.47 -15.05
CA THR A 468 -15.35 8.29 -13.87
C THR A 468 -16.53 9.22 -14.15
N SER A 469 -16.65 9.76 -15.37
CA SER A 469 -17.78 10.61 -15.78
C SER A 469 -19.12 9.86 -15.91
N ILE A 470 -19.06 8.55 -16.21
CA ILE A 470 -20.23 7.68 -16.32
C ILE A 470 -20.67 7.18 -14.93
N VAL A 471 -19.72 6.87 -14.05
CA VAL A 471 -19.96 6.19 -12.77
C VAL A 471 -20.23 7.16 -11.61
N GLY A 472 -19.81 8.43 -11.68
CA GLY A 472 -20.04 9.43 -10.64
C GLY A 472 -21.16 10.44 -10.96
N GLY A 473 -22.31 10.35 -10.28
CA GLY A 473 -23.31 11.43 -10.20
C GLY A 473 -24.77 10.98 -10.03
N SER A 474 -25.70 11.93 -10.00
CA SER A 474 -27.13 11.69 -9.79
C SER A 474 -27.81 11.11 -11.05
N THR A 475 -28.83 10.26 -10.87
CA THR A 475 -29.58 9.61 -11.96
C THR A 475 -30.38 10.59 -12.83
N SER A 476 -30.64 11.80 -12.32
CA SER A 476 -31.33 12.88 -13.03
C SER A 476 -30.42 13.74 -13.90
N ASP A 477 -29.11 13.53 -13.86
CA ASP A 477 -28.15 14.37 -14.56
C ASP A 477 -28.24 14.19 -16.09
N ILE A 478 -28.23 15.32 -16.80
CA ILE A 478 -28.18 15.33 -18.27
C ILE A 478 -26.73 15.19 -18.68
N VAL A 479 -26.41 14.05 -19.30
CA VAL A 479 -25.09 13.72 -19.79
C VAL A 479 -25.03 14.06 -21.28
N THR A 480 -23.97 14.77 -21.66
CA THR A 480 -23.78 15.18 -23.05
C THR A 480 -22.76 14.25 -23.70
N LEU A 481 -23.20 13.50 -24.71
CA LEU A 481 -22.43 12.48 -25.40
C LEU A 481 -22.09 12.98 -26.81
N ASN A 482 -20.82 12.88 -27.19
CA ASN A 482 -20.43 13.08 -28.58
C ASN A 482 -20.44 11.72 -29.28
N VAL A 483 -21.47 11.47 -30.09
CA VAL A 483 -21.62 10.23 -30.85
C VAL A 483 -21.38 10.55 -32.31
N SER A 484 -20.25 10.06 -32.85
CA SER A 484 -19.87 10.24 -34.27
C SER A 484 -19.79 11.70 -34.73
N GLY A 485 -19.28 12.59 -33.87
CA GLY A 485 -19.10 14.01 -34.19
C GLY A 485 -20.36 14.88 -34.01
N THR A 486 -21.45 14.31 -33.50
CA THR A 486 -22.66 15.06 -33.12
C THR A 486 -22.86 14.99 -31.62
N VAL A 487 -23.01 16.15 -30.98
CA VAL A 487 -23.22 16.28 -29.54
C VAL A 487 -24.71 16.11 -29.23
N MET A 488 -25.06 15.05 -28.50
CA MET A 488 -26.41 14.80 -28.01
C MET A 488 -26.45 14.89 -26.48
N ALA A 489 -27.54 15.37 -25.91
CA ALA A 489 -27.76 15.39 -24.46
C ALA A 489 -28.87 14.39 -24.11
N THR A 490 -28.59 13.46 -23.19
CA THR A 490 -29.57 12.49 -22.69
C THR A 490 -29.46 12.37 -21.17
N LYS A 491 -30.53 11.93 -20.50
CA LYS A 491 -30.49 11.68 -19.06
C LYS A 491 -29.79 10.34 -18.77
N ARG A 492 -29.08 10.26 -17.65
CA ARG A 492 -28.26 9.09 -17.25
C ARG A 492 -29.10 7.80 -17.14
N ASP A 493 -30.37 7.92 -16.76
CA ASP A 493 -31.39 6.87 -16.74
C ASP A 493 -31.61 6.13 -18.08
N THR A 494 -31.20 6.71 -19.21
CA THR A 494 -31.41 6.13 -20.55
C THR A 494 -30.38 5.05 -20.91
N LEU A 495 -29.28 4.91 -20.16
CA LEU A 495 -28.18 3.96 -20.44
C LEU A 495 -28.30 2.60 -19.70
N LEU A 496 -29.40 2.35 -18.98
CA LEU A 496 -29.71 1.07 -18.33
C LEU A 496 -31.03 0.52 -18.91
N VAL A 497 -30.97 -0.09 -20.09
CA VAL A 497 -32.18 -0.33 -20.88
C VAL A 497 -32.89 -1.63 -20.47
N ILE A 498 -34.11 -1.50 -19.94
CA ILE A 498 -35.06 -2.58 -19.57
C ILE A 498 -35.23 -3.64 -20.69
N LYS A 499 -35.16 -3.23 -21.96
CA LYS A 499 -35.24 -4.15 -23.12
C LYS A 499 -34.08 -5.13 -23.21
N GLU A 500 -32.89 -4.78 -22.72
CA GLU A 500 -31.72 -5.66 -22.77
C GLU A 500 -31.80 -6.75 -21.70
N VAL A 501 -32.32 -6.42 -20.50
CA VAL A 501 -32.61 -7.38 -19.44
C VAL A 501 -33.68 -8.39 -19.87
N ALA A 502 -34.75 -7.93 -20.51
CA ALA A 502 -35.79 -8.81 -21.06
C ALA A 502 -35.24 -9.73 -22.17
N ASN A 503 -34.39 -9.21 -23.05
CA ASN A 503 -33.75 -9.99 -24.11
C ASN A 503 -32.70 -11.00 -23.58
N TRP A 504 -32.02 -10.67 -22.49
CA TRP A 504 -31.13 -11.60 -21.79
C TRP A 504 -31.93 -12.78 -21.20
N ALA A 505 -33.03 -12.51 -20.51
CA ALA A 505 -33.88 -13.55 -19.92
C ALA A 505 -34.41 -14.53 -20.99
N LYS A 506 -34.72 -14.06 -22.20
CA LYS A 506 -35.15 -14.91 -23.34
C LYS A 506 -34.08 -15.89 -23.83
N LYS A 507 -32.79 -15.59 -23.62
CA LYS A 507 -31.68 -16.39 -24.15
C LYS A 507 -31.25 -17.52 -23.22
N ILE A 508 -31.76 -17.57 -21.99
CA ILE A 508 -31.42 -18.60 -21.02
C ILE A 508 -32.16 -19.90 -21.38
N SER A 509 -31.39 -20.95 -21.69
CA SER A 509 -31.98 -22.25 -22.07
C SER A 509 -32.87 -22.81 -20.97
N ASN A 510 -34.01 -23.39 -21.34
CA ASN A 510 -35.01 -23.98 -20.44
C ASN A 510 -35.78 -23.00 -19.53
N ILE A 511 -35.69 -21.69 -19.77
CA ILE A 511 -36.59 -20.69 -19.17
C ILE A 511 -37.74 -20.40 -20.14
N GLN A 512 -38.95 -20.29 -19.60
CA GLN A 512 -40.16 -20.03 -20.38
C GLN A 512 -40.20 -18.55 -20.83
N GLU A 513 -40.75 -18.27 -22.02
CA GLU A 513 -40.77 -16.93 -22.62
C GLU A 513 -41.56 -15.89 -21.79
N ASP A 514 -42.47 -16.37 -20.94
CA ASP A 514 -43.26 -15.57 -20.00
C ASP A 514 -42.42 -14.81 -18.95
N VAL A 515 -41.26 -15.36 -18.54
CA VAL A 515 -40.37 -14.70 -17.57
C VAL A 515 -39.78 -13.40 -18.11
N SER A 516 -39.48 -13.36 -19.41
CA SER A 516 -38.96 -12.15 -20.04
C SER A 516 -39.98 -11.00 -20.06
N ASN A 517 -41.26 -11.35 -20.23
CA ASN A 517 -42.34 -10.38 -20.17
C ASN A 517 -42.52 -9.88 -18.73
N LEU A 518 -42.38 -10.75 -17.72
CA LEU A 518 -42.43 -10.32 -16.32
C LEU A 518 -41.33 -9.31 -15.98
N PHE A 519 -40.11 -9.50 -16.46
CA PHE A 519 -39.01 -8.54 -16.20
C PHE A 519 -39.26 -7.20 -16.91
N GLN A 520 -39.85 -7.25 -18.10
CA GLN A 520 -40.23 -6.06 -18.84
C GLN A 520 -41.43 -5.33 -18.21
N GLU A 521 -42.45 -6.06 -17.72
CA GLU A 521 -43.66 -5.50 -17.09
C GLU A 521 -43.38 -4.89 -15.72
N ASN A 522 -42.34 -5.37 -15.02
CA ASN A 522 -41.89 -4.84 -13.74
C ASN A 522 -40.74 -3.81 -13.89
N ASP A 523 -40.45 -3.36 -15.12
CA ASP A 523 -39.42 -2.36 -15.44
C ASP A 523 -38.03 -2.66 -14.86
N ILE A 524 -37.66 -3.95 -14.75
CA ILE A 524 -36.40 -4.37 -14.11
C ILE A 524 -35.20 -3.95 -14.96
N ASN A 525 -34.35 -3.08 -14.41
CA ASN A 525 -33.13 -2.63 -15.06
C ASN A 525 -31.91 -3.51 -14.68
N GLY A 526 -30.75 -3.25 -15.29
CA GLY A 526 -29.55 -4.09 -15.10
C GLY A 526 -28.99 -4.09 -13.68
N ALA A 527 -29.10 -2.98 -12.95
CA ALA A 527 -28.64 -2.89 -11.56
C ALA A 527 -29.60 -3.64 -10.61
N GLU A 528 -30.90 -3.50 -10.85
CA GLU A 528 -31.94 -4.23 -10.10
C GLU A 528 -31.83 -5.74 -10.34
N LEU A 529 -31.57 -6.17 -11.58
CA LEU A 529 -31.35 -7.57 -11.92
C LEU A 529 -30.25 -8.22 -11.06
N LEU A 530 -29.12 -7.53 -10.87
CA LEU A 530 -28.01 -8.03 -10.06
C LEU A 530 -28.34 -8.06 -8.56
N ALA A 531 -29.28 -7.24 -8.10
CA ALA A 531 -29.74 -7.21 -6.72
C ALA A 531 -30.87 -8.23 -6.44
N LEU A 532 -31.44 -8.89 -7.46
CA LEU A 532 -32.54 -9.83 -7.29
C LEU A 532 -32.08 -11.14 -6.61
N ASN A 533 -32.61 -11.39 -5.43
CA ASN A 533 -32.51 -12.66 -4.71
C ASN A 533 -33.78 -13.51 -4.90
N GLU A 534 -33.83 -14.70 -4.28
CA GLU A 534 -34.97 -15.61 -4.36
C GLU A 534 -36.31 -14.92 -4.07
N PHE A 535 -36.36 -14.15 -2.99
CA PHE A 535 -37.55 -13.37 -2.60
C PHE A 535 -37.91 -12.29 -3.63
N GLY A 536 -36.91 -11.61 -4.19
CA GLY A 536 -37.10 -10.62 -5.26
C GLY A 536 -37.72 -11.23 -6.52
N LEU A 537 -37.25 -12.41 -6.95
CA LEU A 537 -37.77 -13.11 -8.13
C LEU A 537 -39.21 -13.61 -7.93
N GLU A 538 -39.54 -14.07 -6.72
CA GLU A 538 -40.93 -14.42 -6.37
C GLU A 538 -41.85 -13.19 -6.42
N LYS A 539 -41.36 -12.03 -5.98
CA LYS A 539 -42.09 -10.75 -6.01
C LYS A 539 -42.32 -10.22 -7.42
N VAL A 540 -41.36 -10.43 -8.33
CA VAL A 540 -41.51 -10.12 -9.77
C VAL A 540 -42.53 -11.07 -10.45
N GLY A 541 -42.89 -12.17 -9.79
CA GLY A 541 -43.96 -13.08 -10.22
C GLY A 541 -43.47 -14.41 -10.80
N VAL A 542 -42.17 -14.73 -10.65
CA VAL A 542 -41.62 -16.04 -11.04
C VAL A 542 -42.02 -17.08 -10.00
N LYS A 543 -42.85 -18.05 -10.37
CA LYS A 543 -43.47 -19.00 -9.41
C LYS A 543 -42.85 -20.40 -9.37
N ARG A 544 -42.12 -20.79 -10.43
CA ARG A 544 -41.53 -22.13 -10.50
C ARG A 544 -40.15 -22.13 -9.84
N ALA A 545 -40.01 -22.92 -8.77
CA ALA A 545 -38.74 -23.07 -8.05
C ALA A 545 -37.55 -23.42 -8.97
N GLY A 546 -37.75 -24.31 -9.95
CA GLY A 546 -36.70 -24.65 -10.92
C GLY A 546 -36.25 -23.46 -11.78
N THR A 547 -37.16 -22.56 -12.12
CA THR A 547 -36.87 -21.34 -12.89
C THR A 547 -36.15 -20.31 -12.03
N ILE A 548 -36.55 -20.15 -10.76
CA ILE A 548 -35.87 -19.28 -9.80
C ILE A 548 -34.42 -19.73 -9.60
N CYS A 549 -34.18 -21.02 -9.40
CA CYS A 549 -32.82 -21.56 -9.25
C CYS A 549 -31.95 -21.33 -10.49
N LEU A 550 -32.51 -21.46 -11.70
CA LEU A 550 -31.79 -21.19 -12.95
C LEU A 550 -31.47 -19.70 -13.10
N LEU A 551 -32.43 -18.81 -12.84
CA LEU A 551 -32.22 -17.36 -12.87
C LEU A 551 -31.15 -16.91 -11.87
N LEU A 552 -31.21 -17.38 -10.63
CA LEU A 552 -30.20 -17.05 -9.60
C LEU A 552 -28.81 -17.55 -10.00
N LYS A 553 -28.71 -18.72 -10.66
CA LYS A 553 -27.44 -19.24 -11.17
C LYS A 553 -26.87 -18.36 -12.27
N GLU A 554 -27.70 -17.87 -13.18
CA GLU A 554 -27.27 -17.00 -14.28
C GLU A 554 -26.98 -15.57 -13.81
N ILE A 555 -27.76 -15.03 -12.87
CA ILE A 555 -27.50 -13.73 -12.22
C ILE A 555 -26.16 -13.77 -11.48
N LYS A 556 -25.86 -14.84 -10.73
CA LYS A 556 -24.54 -15.00 -10.08
C LYS A 556 -23.40 -15.11 -11.08
N GLN A 557 -23.62 -15.73 -12.24
CA GLN A 557 -22.63 -15.76 -13.31
C GLN A 557 -22.43 -14.37 -13.93
N LEU A 558 -23.49 -13.59 -14.10
CA LEU A 558 -23.41 -12.19 -14.54
C LEU A 558 -22.70 -11.31 -13.51
N GLU A 559 -23.02 -11.45 -12.22
CA GLU A 559 -22.37 -10.73 -11.14
C GLU A 559 -20.87 -11.04 -11.11
N LYS A 560 -20.50 -12.32 -11.21
CA LYS A 560 -19.10 -12.75 -11.33
C LYS A 560 -18.44 -12.24 -12.61
N ALA A 561 -19.11 -12.31 -13.76
CA ALA A 561 -18.58 -11.81 -15.03
C ALA A 561 -18.44 -10.28 -15.05
N SER A 562 -19.31 -9.55 -14.34
CA SER A 562 -19.22 -8.10 -14.17
C SER A 562 -18.09 -7.68 -13.25
N GLN A 563 -17.67 -8.56 -12.33
CA GLN A 563 -16.49 -8.40 -11.48
C GLN A 563 -15.20 -8.83 -12.20
N ASP A 564 -15.27 -9.79 -13.13
CA ASP A 564 -14.09 -10.41 -13.77
C ASP A 564 -13.76 -9.89 -15.19
N VAL A 565 -14.54 -9.01 -15.84
CA VAL A 565 -14.26 -8.61 -17.25
C VAL A 565 -14.54 -7.12 -17.56
N VAL A 566 -13.46 -6.36 -17.74
CA VAL A 566 -13.35 -5.28 -18.75
C VAL A 566 -13.76 -5.88 -20.10
N THR A 567 -14.87 -5.41 -20.68
CA THR A 567 -15.51 -5.95 -21.89
C THR A 567 -14.51 -6.51 -22.92
N LEU A 568 -14.43 -7.84 -22.98
CA LEU A 568 -13.60 -8.57 -23.93
C LEU A 568 -14.25 -8.51 -25.31
N ILE A 569 -13.89 -7.51 -26.12
CA ILE A 569 -13.80 -7.76 -27.55
C ILE A 569 -12.43 -8.35 -27.77
N GLU A 570 -12.41 -9.58 -28.28
CA GLU A 570 -11.21 -10.31 -28.67
C GLU A 570 -10.19 -9.35 -29.29
N HIS A 571 -9.19 -8.98 -28.49
CA HIS A 571 -7.98 -8.33 -28.97
C HIS A 571 -7.25 -9.37 -29.80
N SER A 572 -7.64 -9.55 -31.06
CA SER A 572 -6.79 -10.21 -32.04
C SER A 572 -5.66 -9.24 -32.33
N PRO A 573 -4.45 -9.45 -31.76
CA PRO A 573 -3.34 -8.51 -31.95
C PRO A 573 -2.95 -8.46 -33.43
N TYR A 574 -3.22 -9.54 -34.15
CA TYR A 574 -3.11 -9.64 -35.60
C TYR A 574 -4.04 -8.66 -36.33
N CYS A 575 -5.33 -8.63 -36.00
CA CYS A 575 -6.28 -7.71 -36.63
C CYS A 575 -5.96 -6.26 -36.28
N PHE A 576 -5.63 -5.99 -35.01
CA PHE A 576 -5.25 -4.65 -34.55
C PHE A 576 -3.97 -4.14 -35.22
N GLY A 577 -2.95 -4.98 -35.32
CA GLY A 577 -1.71 -4.65 -36.03
C GLY A 577 -1.98 -4.22 -37.47
N LYS A 578 -2.88 -4.92 -38.18
CA LYS A 578 -3.26 -4.57 -39.56
C LYS A 578 -3.99 -3.22 -39.69
N ILE A 579 -4.80 -2.85 -38.71
CA ILE A 579 -5.45 -1.52 -38.66
C ILE A 579 -4.40 -0.44 -38.41
N LEU A 580 -3.54 -0.66 -37.42
CA LEU A 580 -2.55 0.31 -36.98
C LEU A 580 -1.49 0.57 -38.06
N ASP A 581 -1.01 -0.49 -38.72
CA ASP A 581 -0.07 -0.40 -39.84
C ASP A 581 -0.63 0.47 -40.97
N PHE A 582 -1.91 0.26 -41.32
CA PHE A 582 -2.56 1.05 -42.38
C PHE A 582 -2.72 2.53 -42.00
N LEU A 583 -3.10 2.82 -40.76
CA LEU A 583 -3.24 4.20 -40.27
C LEU A 583 -1.89 4.91 -40.19
N ARG A 584 -0.85 4.22 -39.70
CA ARG A 584 0.53 4.72 -39.67
C ARG A 584 1.01 5.05 -41.09
N MET A 585 0.84 4.14 -42.04
CA MET A 585 1.23 4.37 -43.42
C MET A 585 0.45 5.51 -44.09
N LYS A 586 -0.82 5.71 -43.69
CA LYS A 586 -1.64 6.81 -44.19
C LYS A 586 -1.17 8.17 -43.66
N GLN A 587 -0.73 8.22 -42.40
CA GLN A 587 -0.14 9.40 -41.81
C GLN A 587 1.20 9.76 -42.48
N VAL A 588 2.05 8.76 -42.72
CA VAL A 588 3.31 8.96 -43.48
C VAL A 588 3.01 9.48 -44.89
N GLY A 589 1.97 8.94 -45.55
CA GLY A 589 1.53 9.44 -46.85
C GLY A 589 1.00 10.88 -46.82
N SER A 590 0.34 11.29 -45.73
CA SER A 590 -0.15 12.68 -45.55
C SER A 590 0.96 13.71 -45.32
N LEU A 591 2.17 13.24 -44.97
CA LEU A 591 3.37 14.07 -44.86
C LEU A 591 4.17 14.12 -46.18
N GLU A 592 3.59 13.61 -47.28
CA GLU A 592 4.20 13.51 -48.62
C GLU A 592 5.47 12.65 -48.69
N LEU A 593 5.73 11.84 -47.66
CA LEU A 593 6.91 10.97 -47.56
C LEU A 593 6.73 9.64 -48.32
N CYS A 594 5.49 9.23 -48.60
CA CYS A 594 5.16 8.09 -49.45
C CYS A 594 3.77 8.24 -50.11
N GLY A 595 3.44 7.40 -51.11
CA GLY A 595 2.10 7.40 -51.72
C GLY A 595 1.02 6.83 -50.79
N ASN A 596 -0.26 7.03 -51.13
CA ASN A 596 -1.37 6.48 -50.33
C ASN A 596 -1.24 4.96 -50.16
N PRO A 597 -1.33 4.42 -48.93
CA PRO A 597 -1.14 2.99 -48.68
C PRO A 597 -2.28 2.15 -49.24
N ALA A 598 -1.96 0.91 -49.61
CA ALA A 598 -2.96 -0.10 -49.95
C ALA A 598 -3.79 -0.50 -48.72
N LEU A 599 -5.02 -0.93 -48.93
CA LEU A 599 -5.90 -1.41 -47.85
C LEU A 599 -5.27 -2.61 -47.10
N PRO A 600 -5.56 -2.77 -45.79
CA PRO A 600 -5.05 -3.87 -45.00
C PRO A 600 -5.37 -5.23 -45.63
N SER A 601 -4.34 -6.04 -45.86
CA SER A 601 -4.50 -7.44 -46.28
C SER A 601 -4.48 -8.37 -45.06
N VAL A 602 -5.54 -9.17 -44.92
CA VAL A 602 -5.78 -10.08 -43.80
C VAL A 602 -6.01 -11.49 -44.36
N CYS A 603 -5.50 -12.53 -43.70
CA CYS A 603 -5.74 -13.91 -44.11
C CYS A 603 -7.23 -14.27 -44.03
N GLU A 604 -7.68 -15.16 -44.92
CA GLU A 604 -9.10 -15.44 -45.16
C GLU A 604 -9.86 -15.86 -43.89
N HIS A 605 -9.26 -16.67 -43.03
CA HIS A 605 -9.86 -17.13 -41.77
C HIS A 605 -10.00 -16.04 -40.70
N ASN A 606 -9.34 -14.87 -40.86
CA ASN A 606 -9.41 -13.75 -39.92
C ASN A 606 -10.20 -12.54 -40.47
N ARG A 607 -10.82 -12.68 -41.66
CA ARG A 607 -11.51 -11.59 -42.35
C ARG A 607 -12.75 -11.10 -41.60
N ASP A 608 -13.60 -12.02 -41.17
CA ASP A 608 -14.84 -11.69 -40.44
C ASP A 608 -14.55 -11.07 -39.07
N MET A 609 -13.48 -11.53 -38.41
CA MET A 609 -13.01 -10.96 -37.15
C MET A 609 -12.43 -9.55 -37.36
N PHE A 610 -11.62 -9.35 -38.41
CA PHE A 610 -11.09 -8.03 -38.76
C PHE A 610 -12.21 -7.02 -39.05
N GLU A 611 -13.24 -7.43 -39.79
CA GLU A 611 -14.39 -6.56 -40.08
C GLU A 611 -15.15 -6.17 -38.81
N LYS A 612 -15.38 -7.11 -37.88
CA LYS A 612 -16.02 -6.83 -36.59
C LYS A 612 -15.18 -5.87 -35.75
N VAL A 613 -13.86 -6.09 -35.66
CA VAL A 613 -12.94 -5.22 -34.92
C VAL A 613 -12.93 -3.81 -35.54
N VAL A 614 -12.79 -3.68 -36.87
CA VAL A 614 -12.80 -2.36 -37.52
C VAL A 614 -14.15 -1.64 -37.31
N LYS A 615 -15.28 -2.33 -37.46
CA LYS A 615 -16.60 -1.69 -37.27
C LYS A 615 -16.88 -1.31 -35.82
N TYR A 616 -16.33 -2.05 -34.87
CA TYR A 616 -16.46 -1.73 -33.45
C TYR A 616 -15.64 -0.50 -33.08
N TYR A 617 -14.34 -0.50 -33.39
CA TYR A 617 -13.44 0.59 -32.99
C TYR A 617 -13.51 1.81 -33.91
N ILE A 618 -13.95 1.65 -35.16
CA ILE A 618 -14.00 2.71 -36.18
C ILE A 618 -15.39 2.67 -36.86
N PRO A 619 -16.47 3.02 -36.15
CA PRO A 619 -17.83 2.87 -36.67
C PRO A 619 -18.17 3.86 -37.79
N GLY A 620 -19.25 3.56 -38.53
CA GLY A 620 -19.79 4.44 -39.58
C GLY A 620 -18.96 4.46 -40.87
N GLU A 621 -19.03 5.56 -41.63
CA GLU A 621 -18.35 5.70 -42.94
C GLU A 621 -16.82 5.61 -42.84
N SER A 622 -16.26 5.82 -41.65
CA SER A 622 -14.83 5.68 -41.39
C SER A 622 -14.33 4.23 -41.49
N SER A 623 -15.17 3.24 -41.14
CA SER A 623 -14.84 1.81 -41.30
C SER A 623 -14.55 1.44 -42.76
N LYS A 624 -15.30 2.02 -43.70
CA LYS A 624 -15.15 1.78 -45.15
C LYS A 624 -13.80 2.24 -45.68
N ARG A 625 -13.17 3.24 -45.04
CA ARG A 625 -11.83 3.71 -45.42
C ARG A 625 -10.73 2.69 -45.12
N ILE A 626 -11.02 1.66 -44.32
CA ILE A 626 -10.08 0.61 -43.89
C ILE A 626 -10.53 -0.75 -44.45
N LEU A 627 -11.84 -0.98 -44.60
CA LEU A 627 -12.39 -2.23 -45.12
C LEU A 627 -12.49 -2.26 -46.66
N GLY A 628 -12.48 -1.08 -47.31
CA GLY A 628 -12.73 -0.93 -48.75
C GLY A 628 -14.16 -0.50 -49.04
#